data_AF-A0A9D3ZZZ8-F1
#
_entry.id   AF-A0A9D3ZZZ8-F1
#
_cell.length_a   1.000
_cell.length_b   1.000
_cell.length_c   1.000
_cell.angle_alpha   90.00
_cell.angle_beta   90.00
_cell.angle_gamma   90.00
#
_symmetry.space_group_name_H-M   'P 1'
#
loop_
_entity.id
_entity.type
_entity.pdbx_description
1 polymer ?
#
loop_
_entity_poly.entity_id
_entity_poly.type
_entity_poly.pdbx_seq_one_letter_code
_entity_poly.pdbx_strand_id
1 'polypeptide(L)'
;MASHGNSLVPKVSIKGFHSIFPMRITEPRQTRRVLSRDLVGPEMFQRCFNMVQCYMKGEDSGWVVAGWIKESLGRALLEQPMISGRLQKRDRNDGELEIVSNDSGIRIIEATIQTTLSEFLDLRQREEAEAQLVFWNDIDKHNPQFSPLFYVPVTNFQCGGHSIGISCSILLVDLFLRTEFLKTWESIHNNIVDHNNERNHGVQDQC
;
A
#
# COMPACT_ATOMS: atom_id res chain seq x y z
N MET A 1 28.29 33.86 2.79
CA MET A 1 26.90 34.05 2.32
C MET A 1 26.36 32.67 1.96
N ALA A 2 25.63 32.03 2.87
CA ALA A 2 25.03 30.73 2.59
C ALA A 2 23.81 30.96 1.69
N SER A 3 23.85 30.44 0.46
CA SER A 3 22.71 30.43 -0.43
C SER A 3 21.60 29.60 0.22
N HIS A 4 20.55 30.27 0.70
CA HIS A 4 19.27 29.62 0.98
C HIS A 4 18.66 29.22 -0.36
N GLY A 5 19.12 28.09 -0.91
CA GLY A 5 18.37 27.39 -1.92
C GLY A 5 17.06 26.93 -1.27
N ASN A 6 15.93 27.45 -1.73
CA ASN A 6 14.63 26.86 -1.46
C ASN A 6 14.73 25.37 -1.82
N SER A 7 14.89 24.51 -0.82
CA SER A 7 14.88 23.06 -1.01
C SER A 7 13.48 22.69 -1.43
N LEU A 8 13.24 22.63 -2.74
CA LEU A 8 11.95 22.27 -3.31
C LEU A 8 11.70 20.79 -3.01
N VAL A 9 10.56 20.47 -2.39
CA VAL A 9 10.18 19.07 -2.13
C VAL A 9 10.02 18.34 -3.48
N PRO A 10 10.76 17.24 -3.72
CA PRO A 10 10.64 16.50 -4.98
C PRO A 10 9.23 15.96 -5.17
N LYS A 11 8.65 16.19 -6.36
CA LYS A 11 7.27 15.80 -6.65
C LYS A 11 7.22 14.40 -7.27
N VAL A 12 6.35 13.55 -6.73
CA VAL A 12 6.08 12.22 -7.27
C VAL A 12 5.21 12.31 -8.54
N SER A 13 5.56 11.52 -9.55
CA SER A 13 4.81 11.34 -10.79
C SER A 13 4.22 9.94 -10.83
N ILE A 14 2.90 9.84 -10.70
CA ILE A 14 2.15 8.59 -10.82
C ILE A 14 2.20 8.10 -12.26
N LYS A 15 2.50 6.81 -12.43
CA LYS A 15 2.58 6.09 -13.71
C LYS A 15 1.41 5.16 -13.93
N GLY A 16 0.80 4.62 -12.87
CA GLY A 16 -0.35 3.74 -13.01
C GLY A 16 -1.05 3.40 -11.70
N PHE A 17 -2.33 3.08 -11.81
CA PHE A 17 -3.14 2.54 -10.72
C PHE A 17 -3.54 1.10 -11.05
N HIS A 18 -3.30 0.19 -10.11
CA HIS A 18 -3.64 -1.22 -10.25
C HIS A 18 -4.51 -1.65 -9.08
N SER A 19 -5.48 -2.53 -9.35
CA SER A 19 -6.24 -3.20 -8.29
C SER A 19 -5.71 -4.61 -8.10
N ILE A 20 -5.37 -4.96 -6.86
CA ILE A 20 -4.96 -6.32 -6.50
C ILE A 20 -6.02 -6.94 -5.60
N PHE A 21 -6.50 -8.09 -6.04
CA PHE A 21 -7.54 -8.86 -5.39
C PHE A 21 -6.92 -10.10 -4.73
N PRO A 22 -7.59 -10.71 -3.73
CA PRO A 22 -7.22 -12.05 -3.29
C PRO A 22 -7.14 -13.01 -4.50
N MET A 23 -6.15 -13.91 -4.53
CA MET A 23 -5.93 -14.80 -5.69
C MET A 23 -7.06 -15.80 -5.94
N ARG A 24 -7.97 -15.97 -4.98
CA ARG A 24 -9.13 -16.86 -5.03
C ARG A 24 -10.30 -16.17 -4.34
N ILE A 25 -11.51 -16.62 -4.64
CA ILE A 25 -12.73 -16.12 -4.00
C ILE A 25 -12.65 -16.39 -2.50
N THR A 26 -12.93 -15.36 -1.70
CA THR A 26 -13.03 -15.47 -0.24
C THR A 26 -14.41 -16.01 0.14
N GLU A 27 -14.48 -17.26 0.58
CA GLU A 27 -15.70 -17.85 1.15
C GLU A 27 -15.40 -18.63 2.45
N PRO A 28 -16.20 -18.45 3.52
CA PRO A 28 -17.29 -17.48 3.62
C PRO A 28 -16.77 -16.04 3.72
N ARG A 29 -17.52 -15.08 3.16
CA ARG A 29 -17.21 -13.66 3.37
C ARG A 29 -17.29 -13.29 4.85
N GLN A 30 -16.25 -12.62 5.32
CA GLN A 30 -16.17 -12.08 6.67
C GLN A 30 -16.78 -10.69 6.72
N THR A 31 -17.44 -10.39 7.84
CA THR A 31 -17.93 -9.05 8.14
C THR A 31 -17.41 -8.59 9.49
N ARG A 32 -17.15 -7.29 9.61
CA ARG A 32 -16.71 -6.67 10.85
C ARG A 32 -17.45 -5.37 11.07
N ARG A 33 -18.19 -5.30 12.17
CA ARG A 33 -18.88 -4.07 12.59
C ARG A 33 -17.86 -3.00 12.98
N VAL A 34 -18.12 -1.77 12.56
CA VAL A 34 -17.36 -0.59 12.99
C VAL A 34 -18.05 -0.04 14.24
N LEU A 35 -17.50 -0.33 15.41
CA LEU A 35 -18.03 0.17 16.69
C LEU A 35 -17.61 1.63 16.87
N SER A 36 -18.57 2.54 16.75
CA SER A 36 -18.36 3.95 17.02
C SER A 36 -18.76 4.25 18.47
N ARG A 37 -17.82 4.13 19.42
CA ARG A 37 -18.08 4.59 20.80
C ARG A 37 -17.79 6.07 21.00
N ASP A 38 -16.80 6.66 20.29
CA ASP A 38 -16.40 8.07 20.48
C ASP A 38 -15.86 8.78 19.21
N LEU A 39 -15.93 8.16 18.02
CA LEU A 39 -15.29 8.64 16.77
C LEU A 39 -16.29 9.23 15.75
N VAL A 40 -17.46 9.67 16.22
CA VAL A 40 -18.58 10.11 15.37
C VAL A 40 -18.30 11.50 14.78
N GLY A 41 -17.45 11.54 13.78
CA GLY A 41 -17.26 12.67 12.89
C GLY A 41 -16.94 12.19 11.48
N PRO A 42 -17.20 13.01 10.44
CA PRO A 42 -16.74 12.72 9.08
C PRO A 42 -15.22 12.48 9.00
N GLU A 43 -14.46 12.89 10.01
CA GLU A 43 -13.02 12.69 10.16
C GLU A 43 -12.58 11.22 10.10
N MET A 44 -13.40 10.26 10.54
CA MET A 44 -13.02 8.84 10.49
C MET A 44 -12.81 8.33 9.06
N PHE A 45 -13.51 8.91 8.08
CA PHE A 45 -13.35 8.62 6.66
C PHE A 45 -12.06 9.19 6.07
N GLN A 46 -11.40 10.11 6.79
CA GLN A 46 -10.21 10.84 6.36
C GLN A 46 -8.94 10.39 7.10
N ARG A 47 -9.08 9.68 8.23
CA ARG A 47 -7.94 9.20 9.01
C ARG A 47 -7.36 7.91 8.42
N CYS A 48 -6.10 7.99 7.99
CA CYS A 48 -5.30 6.85 7.57
C CYS A 48 -4.02 6.72 8.41
N PHE A 49 -3.53 5.48 8.50
CA PHE A 49 -2.19 5.16 8.94
C PHE A 49 -1.27 5.11 7.71
N ASN A 50 -0.10 5.73 7.83
CA ASN A 50 0.92 5.80 6.78
C ASN A 50 2.22 5.18 7.27
N MET A 51 2.87 4.41 6.41
CA MET A 51 4.20 3.85 6.63
C MET A 51 4.97 3.91 5.31
N VAL A 52 6.26 4.23 5.37
CA VAL A 52 7.15 4.25 4.21
C VAL A 52 8.38 3.42 4.51
N GLN A 53 8.76 2.55 3.58
CA GLN A 53 10.01 1.80 3.62
C GLN A 53 10.81 2.12 2.36
N CYS A 54 12.07 2.51 2.54
CA CYS A 54 12.97 2.87 1.45
C CYS A 54 14.05 1.80 1.28
N TYR A 55 14.30 1.43 0.04
CA TYR A 55 15.23 0.38 -0.35
C TYR A 55 16.26 0.97 -1.32
N MET A 56 17.53 0.75 -1.00
CA MET A 56 18.63 1.09 -1.90
C MET A 56 18.53 0.27 -3.18
N LYS A 57 19.21 0.72 -4.24
CA LYS A 57 19.25 0.00 -5.51
C LYS A 57 19.78 -1.43 -5.28
N GLY A 58 18.95 -2.42 -5.56
CA GLY A 58 19.33 -3.83 -5.64
C GLY A 58 19.70 -4.25 -7.07
N GLU A 59 19.77 -5.56 -7.30
CA GLU A 59 19.97 -6.13 -8.64
C GLU A 59 18.74 -5.92 -9.53
N ASP A 60 17.54 -6.00 -8.93
CA ASP A 60 16.27 -5.83 -9.62
C ASP A 60 15.84 -4.36 -9.73
N SER A 61 15.22 -4.02 -10.87
CA SER A 61 14.56 -2.73 -11.02
C SER A 61 13.31 -2.66 -10.15
N GLY A 62 12.96 -1.46 -9.66
CA GLY A 62 11.73 -1.28 -8.87
C GLY A 62 10.43 -1.64 -9.60
N TRP A 63 10.44 -1.76 -10.94
CA TRP A 63 9.29 -2.30 -11.69
C TRP A 63 9.14 -3.82 -11.58
N VAL A 64 10.26 -4.55 -11.54
CA VAL A 64 10.24 -6.00 -11.25
C VAL A 64 9.71 -6.21 -9.84
N VAL A 65 10.21 -5.41 -8.88
CA VAL A 65 9.72 -5.39 -7.50
C VAL A 65 8.22 -5.09 -7.44
N ALA A 66 7.72 -4.10 -8.19
CA ALA A 66 6.29 -3.82 -8.27
C ALA A 66 5.48 -5.02 -8.78
N GLY A 67 6.01 -5.77 -9.75
CA GLY A 67 5.43 -7.04 -10.22
C GLY A 67 5.33 -8.10 -9.12
N TRP A 68 6.42 -8.35 -8.39
CA TRP A 68 6.43 -9.30 -7.27
C TRP A 68 5.56 -8.86 -6.10
N ILE A 69 5.49 -7.56 -5.83
CA ILE A 69 4.57 -6.98 -4.84
C ILE A 69 3.12 -7.28 -5.21
N LYS A 70 2.73 -7.09 -6.48
CA LYS A 70 1.37 -7.41 -6.95
C LYS A 70 1.02 -8.88 -6.70
N GLU A 71 1.92 -9.80 -7.05
CA GLU A 71 1.69 -11.24 -6.87
C GLU A 71 1.65 -11.64 -5.39
N SER A 72 2.67 -11.24 -4.61
CA SER A 72 2.79 -11.56 -3.18
C SER A 72 1.60 -11.02 -2.37
N LEU A 73 1.12 -9.80 -2.67
CA LEU A 73 -0.06 -9.25 -2.04
C LEU A 73 -1.32 -10.03 -2.36
N GLY A 74 -1.52 -10.43 -3.63
CA GLY A 74 -2.66 -11.27 -4.00
C GLY A 74 -2.76 -12.55 -3.16
N ARG A 75 -1.61 -13.15 -2.83
CA ARG A 75 -1.51 -14.32 -1.94
C ARG A 75 -1.76 -13.94 -0.48
N ALA A 76 -1.09 -12.91 0.03
CA ALA A 76 -1.21 -12.48 1.42
C ALA A 76 -2.62 -12.03 1.80
N LEU A 77 -3.37 -11.46 0.84
CA LEU A 77 -4.76 -11.05 1.04
C LEU A 77 -5.70 -12.23 1.31
N LEU A 78 -5.34 -13.47 0.99
CA LEU A 78 -6.12 -14.65 1.37
C LEU A 78 -6.07 -14.91 2.89
N GLU A 79 -4.95 -14.57 3.52
CA GLU A 79 -4.73 -14.74 4.96
C GLU A 79 -5.42 -13.63 5.77
N GLN A 80 -5.65 -12.47 5.15
CA GLN A 80 -6.41 -11.38 5.74
C GLN A 80 -7.34 -10.69 4.71
N PRO A 81 -8.45 -11.34 4.31
CA PRO A 81 -9.32 -10.84 3.25
C PRO A 81 -9.97 -9.49 3.53
N MET A 82 -10.17 -9.17 4.82
CA MET A 82 -10.76 -7.92 5.27
C MET A 82 -9.97 -6.68 4.83
N ILE A 83 -8.65 -6.79 4.62
CA ILE A 83 -7.82 -5.68 4.12
C ILE A 83 -8.22 -5.28 2.70
N SER A 84 -8.66 -6.25 1.89
CA SER A 84 -9.15 -6.02 0.52
C SER A 84 -10.65 -5.66 0.45
N GLY A 85 -11.31 -5.59 1.60
CA GLY A 85 -12.74 -5.36 1.71
C GLY A 85 -13.18 -3.92 1.44
N ARG A 86 -14.48 -3.67 1.65
CA ARG A 86 -15.08 -2.34 1.55
C ARG A 86 -15.96 -2.05 2.74
N LEU A 87 -16.04 -0.77 3.07
CA LEU A 87 -16.96 -0.26 4.07
C LEU A 87 -18.36 -0.17 3.46
N GLN A 88 -19.36 -0.68 4.16
CA GLN A 88 -20.74 -0.73 3.73
C GLN A 88 -21.66 -0.24 4.85
N LYS A 89 -22.83 0.26 4.45
CA LYS A 89 -23.91 0.59 5.39
C LYS A 89 -24.74 -0.67 5.60
N ARG A 90 -24.86 -1.10 6.85
CA ARG A 90 -25.54 -2.34 7.22
C ARG A 90 -27.04 -2.27 6.97
N ASP A 91 -27.64 -1.14 7.31
CA ASP A 91 -29.05 -0.85 7.05
C ASP A 91 -29.26 0.58 6.59
N ARG A 92 -30.30 0.82 5.78
CA ARG A 92 -30.60 2.18 5.26
C ARG A 92 -30.99 3.17 6.35
N ASN A 93 -31.45 2.68 7.51
CA ASN A 93 -32.07 3.49 8.55
C ASN A 93 -31.18 3.75 9.78
N ASP A 94 -30.27 2.83 10.12
CA ASP A 94 -29.54 2.91 11.40
C ASP A 94 -28.11 3.50 11.28
N GLY A 95 -27.63 3.75 10.06
CA GLY A 95 -26.32 4.36 9.83
C GLY A 95 -25.12 3.53 10.30
N GLU A 96 -25.34 2.30 10.79
CA GLU A 96 -24.27 1.39 11.19
C GLU A 96 -23.40 1.02 9.98
N LEU A 97 -22.09 1.06 10.20
CA LEU A 97 -21.10 0.72 9.19
C LEU A 97 -20.44 -0.62 9.51
N GLU A 98 -20.16 -1.38 8.48
CA GLU A 98 -19.39 -2.62 8.57
C GLU A 98 -18.39 -2.72 7.43
N ILE A 99 -17.29 -3.40 7.66
CA ILE A 99 -16.37 -3.79 6.61
C ILE A 99 -16.74 -5.21 6.18
N VAL A 100 -16.78 -5.45 4.88
CA VAL A 100 -17.06 -6.76 4.29
C VAL A 100 -15.88 -7.18 3.42
N SER A 101 -15.35 -8.39 3.61
CA SER A 101 -14.33 -8.98 2.72
C SER A 101 -14.98 -9.43 1.40
N ASN A 102 -15.24 -8.46 0.53
CA ASN A 102 -15.99 -8.64 -0.71
C ASN A 102 -15.10 -8.74 -1.96
N ASP A 103 -13.82 -9.11 -1.78
CA ASP A 103 -12.81 -9.25 -2.82
C ASP A 103 -12.71 -8.04 -3.75
N SER A 104 -12.99 -6.83 -3.27
CA SER A 104 -12.89 -5.60 -4.08
C SER A 104 -11.44 -5.12 -4.26
N GLY A 105 -10.49 -5.75 -3.57
CA GLY A 105 -9.07 -5.53 -3.74
C GLY A 105 -8.53 -4.27 -3.09
N ILE A 106 -7.21 -4.18 -3.03
CA ILE A 106 -6.45 -3.00 -2.62
C ILE A 106 -5.95 -2.23 -3.85
N ARG A 107 -5.39 -1.04 -3.66
CA ARG A 107 -4.76 -0.27 -4.75
C ARG A 107 -3.25 -0.29 -4.67
N ILE A 108 -2.60 -0.57 -5.79
CA ILE A 108 -1.17 -0.35 -5.97
C ILE A 108 -0.98 0.84 -6.89
N ILE A 109 -0.12 1.77 -6.48
CA ILE A 109 0.21 2.97 -7.26
C ILE A 109 1.66 2.84 -7.70
N GLU A 110 1.88 2.76 -9.00
CA GLU A 110 3.24 2.83 -9.55
C GLU A 110 3.61 4.27 -9.78
N ALA A 111 4.77 4.69 -9.29
CA ALA A 111 5.20 6.08 -9.39
C ALA A 111 6.71 6.22 -9.56
N THR A 112 7.15 7.42 -9.94
CA THR A 112 8.56 7.78 -10.04
C THR A 112 8.81 9.14 -9.40
N ILE A 113 9.99 9.35 -8.86
CA ILE A 113 10.42 10.65 -8.32
C ILE A 113 11.76 11.05 -8.94
N GLN A 114 11.88 12.33 -9.32
CA GLN A 114 13.05 12.86 -10.04
C GLN A 114 14.14 13.34 -9.06
N THR A 115 14.58 12.44 -8.18
CA THR A 115 15.69 12.64 -7.24
C THR A 115 16.31 11.28 -6.90
N THR A 116 17.52 11.27 -6.37
CA THR A 116 18.11 10.06 -5.80
C THR A 116 17.58 9.80 -4.38
N LEU A 117 17.63 8.54 -3.94
CA LEU A 117 17.21 8.19 -2.58
C LEU A 117 18.09 8.86 -1.51
N SER A 118 19.40 9.01 -1.74
CA SER A 118 20.29 9.70 -0.79
C SER A 118 19.90 11.15 -0.63
N GLU A 119 19.74 11.89 -1.74
CA GLU A 119 19.31 13.29 -1.71
C GLU A 119 17.95 13.45 -1.03
N PHE A 120 17.02 12.52 -1.28
CA PHE A 120 15.71 12.51 -0.66
C PHE A 120 15.79 12.35 0.87
N LEU A 121 16.62 11.43 1.36
CA LEU A 121 16.80 11.20 2.80
C LEU A 121 17.54 12.36 3.49
N ASP A 122 18.35 13.11 2.75
CA ASP A 122 19.08 14.29 3.23
C ASP A 122 18.22 15.59 3.23
N LEU A 123 16.97 15.53 2.76
CA LEU A 123 16.08 16.70 2.76
C LEU A 123 15.76 17.18 4.18
N ARG A 124 15.83 18.50 4.39
CA ARG A 124 15.42 19.13 5.65
C ARG A 124 13.91 19.08 5.89
N GLN A 125 13.12 19.13 4.80
CA GLN A 125 11.66 19.01 4.80
C GLN A 125 11.27 17.53 4.66
N ARG A 126 11.69 16.73 5.64
CA ARG A 126 11.59 15.27 5.56
C ARG A 126 10.13 14.80 5.62
N GLU A 127 9.31 15.40 6.48
CA GLU A 127 7.89 15.03 6.63
C GLU A 127 7.11 15.33 5.34
N GLU A 128 7.29 16.50 4.73
CA GLU A 128 6.62 16.86 3.48
C GLU A 128 7.08 15.99 2.31
N ALA A 129 8.35 15.59 2.31
CA ALA A 129 8.90 14.70 1.30
C ALA A 129 8.37 13.26 1.47
N GLU A 130 8.37 12.72 2.68
CA GLU A 130 7.83 11.39 2.99
C GLU A 130 6.32 11.31 2.69
N ALA A 131 5.58 12.41 2.89
CA ALA A 131 4.17 12.52 2.50
C ALA A 131 3.94 12.36 0.99
N GLN A 132 4.95 12.59 0.14
CA GLN A 132 4.85 12.31 -1.30
C GLN A 132 4.94 10.81 -1.63
N LEU A 133 5.52 10.00 -0.74
CA LEU A 133 5.74 8.56 -0.96
C LEU A 133 4.56 7.69 -0.51
N VAL A 134 3.54 8.29 0.09
CA VAL A 134 2.27 7.67 0.45
C VAL A 134 1.13 8.18 -0.43
N PHE A 135 0.04 7.45 -0.49
CA PHE A 135 -1.14 7.86 -1.26
C PHE A 135 -2.39 7.50 -0.50
N TRP A 136 -3.24 8.50 -0.27
CA TRP A 136 -4.52 8.30 0.37
C TRP A 136 -5.61 9.05 -0.39
N ASN A 137 -6.72 8.36 -0.61
CA ASN A 137 -7.95 8.97 -1.09
C ASN A 137 -9.05 8.66 -0.07
N ASP A 138 -9.62 9.72 0.49
CA ASP A 138 -10.62 9.65 1.55
C ASP A 138 -11.81 8.78 1.15
N ILE A 139 -12.40 8.14 2.16
CA ILE A 139 -13.58 7.30 1.96
C ILE A 139 -14.78 8.22 1.67
N ASP A 140 -15.46 7.96 0.55
CA ASP A 140 -16.68 8.69 0.19
C ASP A 140 -17.79 8.37 1.21
N LYS A 141 -18.31 9.38 1.89
CA LYS A 141 -19.37 9.23 2.91
C LYS A 141 -20.70 8.73 2.34
N HIS A 142 -21.00 9.10 1.10
CA HIS A 142 -22.24 8.73 0.42
C HIS A 142 -22.12 7.32 -0.15
N ASN A 143 -20.96 6.99 -0.72
CA ASN A 143 -20.67 5.75 -1.41
C ASN A 143 -19.40 5.02 -0.89
N PRO A 144 -19.34 4.68 0.42
CA PRO A 144 -18.15 4.09 1.02
C PRO A 144 -17.79 2.73 0.41
N GLN A 145 -18.76 2.03 -0.18
CA GLN A 145 -18.59 0.73 -0.82
C GLN A 145 -17.65 0.76 -2.04
N PHE A 146 -17.42 1.93 -2.64
CA PHE A 146 -16.49 2.09 -3.77
C PHE A 146 -15.10 2.56 -3.35
N SER A 147 -14.89 2.89 -2.08
CA SER A 147 -13.63 3.43 -1.57
C SER A 147 -12.70 2.32 -1.08
N PRO A 148 -11.52 2.11 -1.70
CA PRO A 148 -10.51 1.22 -1.16
C PRO A 148 -10.05 1.65 0.23
N LEU A 149 -9.79 0.67 1.10
CA LEU A 149 -9.34 0.92 2.47
C LEU A 149 -7.82 0.77 2.64
N PHE A 150 -7.11 0.39 1.57
CA PHE A 150 -5.68 0.09 1.60
C PHE A 150 -5.02 0.42 0.25
N TYR A 151 -3.90 1.14 0.33
CA TYR A 151 -3.11 1.61 -0.81
C TYR A 151 -1.63 1.27 -0.58
N VAL A 152 -0.94 0.89 -1.65
CA VAL A 152 0.49 0.58 -1.66
C VAL A 152 1.17 1.31 -2.81
N PRO A 153 1.70 2.52 -2.59
CA PRO A 153 2.58 3.16 -3.56
C PRO A 153 3.93 2.45 -3.66
N VAL A 154 4.37 2.20 -4.89
CA VAL A 154 5.73 1.76 -5.21
C VAL A 154 6.36 2.85 -6.06
N THR A 155 7.32 3.57 -5.48
CA THR A 155 7.93 4.75 -6.08
C THR A 155 9.40 4.51 -6.41
N ASN A 156 9.76 4.66 -7.68
CA ASN A 156 11.14 4.51 -8.13
C ASN A 156 11.89 5.85 -8.12
N PHE A 157 13.10 5.84 -7.57
CA PHE A 157 14.04 6.95 -7.57
C PHE A 157 14.95 6.90 -8.80
N GLN A 158 15.55 8.03 -9.18
CA GLN A 158 16.45 8.10 -10.34
C GLN A 158 17.68 7.20 -10.19
N CYS A 159 18.15 6.98 -8.96
CA CYS A 159 19.29 6.12 -8.69
C CYS A 159 18.98 4.61 -8.80
N GLY A 160 17.74 4.23 -9.11
CA GLY A 160 17.29 2.83 -9.12
C GLY A 160 16.88 2.27 -7.76
N GLY A 161 17.06 3.03 -6.67
CA GLY A 161 16.39 2.75 -5.41
C GLY A 161 14.87 2.93 -5.53
N HIS A 162 14.12 2.39 -4.58
CA HIS A 162 12.66 2.48 -4.58
C HIS A 162 12.12 2.62 -3.15
N SER A 163 10.89 3.09 -3.01
CA SER A 163 10.14 3.07 -1.76
C SER A 163 8.84 2.30 -1.90
N ILE A 164 8.46 1.61 -0.83
CA ILE A 164 7.14 1.01 -0.65
C ILE A 164 6.41 1.83 0.42
N GLY A 165 5.40 2.57 0.00
CA GLY A 165 4.44 3.22 0.88
C GLY A 165 3.31 2.26 1.24
N ILE A 166 2.74 2.43 2.42
CA ILE A 166 1.51 1.78 2.87
C ILE A 166 0.61 2.86 3.46
N SER A 167 -0.61 2.94 2.95
CA SER A 167 -1.66 3.80 3.48
C SER A 167 -2.92 2.99 3.70
N CYS A 168 -3.39 2.91 4.95
CA CYS A 168 -4.61 2.16 5.26
C CYS A 168 -5.56 2.94 6.15
N SER A 169 -6.85 2.70 6.00
CA SER A 169 -7.86 3.30 6.89
C SER A 169 -7.55 2.94 8.34
N ILE A 170 -7.73 3.88 9.27
CA ILE A 170 -7.60 3.62 10.72
C ILE A 170 -8.49 2.46 11.19
N LEU A 171 -9.57 2.17 10.45
CA LEU A 171 -10.48 1.05 10.70
C LEU A 171 -9.85 -0.34 10.48
N LEU A 172 -8.78 -0.40 9.69
CA LEU A 172 -8.02 -1.62 9.41
C LEU A 172 -6.75 -1.70 10.24
N VAL A 173 -6.37 -0.67 11.00
CA VAL A 173 -5.05 -0.59 11.63
C VAL A 173 -4.81 -1.70 12.65
N ASP A 174 -5.84 -2.12 13.39
CA ASP A 174 -5.69 -3.26 14.29
C ASP A 174 -5.52 -4.58 13.54
N LEU A 175 -6.19 -4.77 12.39
CA LEU A 175 -5.92 -5.92 11.52
C LEU A 175 -4.52 -5.83 10.94
N PHE A 176 -4.09 -4.66 10.51
CA PHE A 176 -2.79 -4.48 9.88
C PHE A 176 -1.62 -4.64 10.87
N LEU A 177 -1.72 -4.08 12.07
CA LEU A 177 -0.64 -4.05 13.06
C LEU A 177 -0.69 -5.17 14.11
N ARG A 178 -1.88 -5.68 14.46
CA ARG A 178 -2.00 -6.73 15.50
C ARG A 178 -2.07 -8.13 14.94
N THR A 179 -2.35 -8.28 13.65
CA THR A 179 -2.22 -9.59 12.99
C THR A 179 -0.81 -9.76 12.43
N GLU A 180 -0.49 -10.98 12.03
CA GLU A 180 0.78 -11.30 11.37
C GLU A 180 0.79 -10.91 9.88
N PHE A 181 -0.15 -10.08 9.40
CA PHE A 181 -0.30 -9.78 7.97
C PHE A 181 1.00 -9.30 7.31
N LEU A 182 1.71 -8.33 7.91
CA LEU A 182 2.97 -7.84 7.36
C LEU A 182 4.04 -8.94 7.30
N LYS A 183 4.18 -9.75 8.36
CA LYS A 183 5.16 -10.84 8.40
C LYS A 183 4.82 -11.95 7.42
N THR A 184 3.54 -12.27 7.28
CA THR A 184 3.04 -13.24 6.30
C THR A 184 3.28 -12.73 4.88
N TRP A 185 2.97 -11.47 4.61
CA TRP A 185 3.23 -10.87 3.30
C TRP A 185 4.73 -10.85 2.98
N GLU A 186 5.59 -10.43 3.91
CA GLU A 186 7.04 -10.46 3.75
C GLU A 186 7.55 -11.88 3.45
N SER A 187 7.11 -12.89 4.22
CA SER A 187 7.50 -14.28 4.00
C SER A 187 7.09 -14.79 2.62
N ILE A 188 5.87 -14.49 2.18
CA ILE A 188 5.39 -14.83 0.84
C ILE A 188 6.19 -14.10 -0.25
N HIS A 189 6.51 -12.82 -0.02
CA HIS A 189 7.26 -12.00 -0.96
C HIS A 189 8.67 -12.56 -1.17
N ASN A 190 9.40 -12.82 -0.08
CA ASN A 190 10.75 -13.38 -0.14
C ASN A 190 10.76 -14.72 -0.86
N ASN A 191 9.78 -15.59 -0.57
CA ASN A 191 9.65 -16.86 -1.29
C ASN A 191 9.50 -16.65 -2.81
N ILE A 192 8.69 -15.68 -3.27
CA ILE A 192 8.53 -15.39 -4.70
C ILE A 192 9.83 -14.86 -5.31
N VAL A 193 10.55 -13.97 -4.60
CA VAL A 193 11.82 -13.42 -5.06
C VAL A 193 12.86 -14.54 -5.22
N ASP A 194 13.02 -15.39 -4.20
CA ASP A 194 13.97 -16.50 -4.20
C ASP A 194 13.73 -17.46 -5.38
N HIS A 195 12.47 -17.89 -5.58
CA HIS A 195 12.13 -18.80 -6.68
C HIS A 195 12.35 -18.20 -8.07
N ASN A 196 12.19 -16.88 -8.22
CA ASN A 196 12.44 -16.21 -9.49
C ASN A 196 13.93 -16.03 -9.75
N ASN A 197 14.72 -15.76 -8.71
CA ASN A 197 16.18 -15.65 -8.82
C ASN A 197 16.81 -17.00 -9.19
N GLU A 198 16.37 -18.11 -8.58
CA GLU A 198 16.82 -19.47 -8.94
C GLU A 198 16.57 -19.80 -10.42
N ARG A 199 15.39 -19.42 -10.94
CA ARG A 199 15.05 -19.63 -12.36
C ARG A 199 15.91 -18.78 -13.29
N ASN A 200 16.21 -17.54 -12.92
CA ASN A 200 17.03 -16.65 -13.74
C ASN A 200 18.49 -17.12 -13.83
N HIS A 201 19.06 -17.66 -12.74
CA HIS A 201 20.40 -18.25 -12.76
C HIS A 201 20.44 -19.56 -13.58
N GLY A 202 19.42 -20.42 -13.46
CA GLY A 202 19.34 -21.65 -14.25
C GLY A 202 19.19 -21.44 -15.77
N VAL A 203 18.73 -20.26 -16.20
CA VAL A 203 18.61 -19.89 -17.63
C VAL A 203 19.90 -19.27 -18.16
N GLN A 204 20.68 -18.58 -17.33
CA GLN A 204 22.00 -18.05 -17.73
C GLN A 204 23.04 -19.15 -17.94
N ASP A 205 22.95 -20.26 -17.21
CA ASP A 205 23.84 -21.42 -17.38
C ASP A 205 23.53 -22.31 -18.60
N GLN A 206 22.52 -21.94 -19.41
CA GLN A 206 22.10 -22.69 -20.61
C GLN A 206 22.28 -21.91 -21.93
N CYS A 207 22.89 -20.71 -21.90
CA CYS A 207 23.13 -19.87 -23.08
C CYS A 207 24.62 -19.74 -23.40
#